data_AF-A0A0A0JXQ1-F1
#
_entry.id   AF-A0A0A0JXQ1-F1
#
_cell.length_a   1.000
_cell.length_b   1.000
_cell.length_c   1.000
_cell.angle_alpha   90.00
_cell.angle_beta   90.00
_cell.angle_gamma   90.00
#
_symmetry.space_group_name_H-M   'P 1'
#
loop_
_entity.id
_entity.type
_entity.pdbx_description
1 polymer ?
#
loop_
_entity_poly.entity_id
_entity_poly.type
_entity_poly.pdbx_seq_one_letter_code
_entity_poly.pdbx_strand_id
1 'polypeptide(L)'
;MSCTTDGDPATENSKQEDLESLALRMAINNHALIERESDSPYLEGRRNAFLLMAVAVETQDEPTLSRTVTQLRHALDGGATEVEELRDIITRSTGRPPTPTPTLEWVGPRAFHARHGDRGLDEDFGMRWGAKHDVRISFKRHPGATEGLLYAYDKTWDTYAVIAVTTSRSLVQQTYRRALATNPDMTAEHFARHHHTITAVARTTALARAVSL
;
A
#
# COMPACT_ATOMS: atom_id res chain seq x y z
N MET A 1 -19.53 37.12 -4.93
CA MET A 1 -18.55 36.52 -4.00
C MET A 1 -18.74 35.02 -4.07
N SER A 2 -17.99 34.35 -4.96
CA SER A 2 -17.98 32.89 -5.04
C SER A 2 -16.91 32.37 -4.09
N CYS A 3 -17.34 31.59 -3.11
CA CYS A 3 -16.47 30.90 -2.16
C CYS A 3 -16.01 29.60 -2.84
N THR A 4 -14.80 29.60 -3.39
CA THR A 4 -14.15 28.37 -3.87
C THR A 4 -13.63 27.63 -2.65
N THR A 5 -14.11 26.41 -2.43
CA THR A 5 -13.57 25.48 -1.45
C THR A 5 -12.28 24.91 -2.04
N ASP A 6 -11.13 25.44 -1.61
CA ASP A 6 -9.82 24.81 -1.86
C ASP A 6 -9.78 23.49 -1.07
N GLY A 7 -9.93 22.38 -1.78
CA GLY A 7 -9.61 21.06 -1.25
C GLY A 7 -8.11 20.96 -1.02
N ASP A 8 -7.70 20.44 0.14
CA ASP A 8 -6.29 20.26 0.47
C ASP A 8 -5.65 19.26 -0.51
N PRO A 9 -4.67 19.68 -1.34
CA PRO A 9 -4.09 18.86 -2.41
C PRO A 9 -3.41 17.58 -1.89
N ALA A 10 -3.02 17.53 -0.62
CA ALA A 10 -2.48 16.32 0.01
C ALA A 10 -3.55 15.22 0.17
N THR A 11 -4.81 15.61 0.40
CA THR A 11 -5.93 14.68 0.58
C THR A 11 -6.42 14.12 -0.75
N GLU A 12 -6.37 14.92 -1.82
CA GLU A 12 -6.72 14.47 -3.17
C GLU A 12 -5.69 13.48 -3.73
N ASN A 13 -4.39 13.77 -3.57
CA ASN A 13 -3.32 12.85 -3.98
C ASN A 13 -3.39 11.49 -3.28
N SER A 14 -3.72 11.46 -1.98
CA SER A 14 -3.87 10.22 -1.23
C SER A 14 -5.04 9.36 -1.74
N LYS A 15 -6.19 9.98 -2.04
CA LYS A 15 -7.34 9.26 -2.63
C LYS A 15 -7.05 8.75 -4.04
N GLN A 16 -6.30 9.54 -4.81
CA GLN A 16 -5.88 9.21 -6.16
C GLN A 16 -4.98 7.97 -6.16
N GLU A 17 -4.00 7.94 -5.26
CA GLU A 17 -3.08 6.83 -5.08
C GLU A 17 -3.78 5.56 -4.55
N ASP A 18 -4.77 5.72 -3.68
CA ASP A 18 -5.60 4.60 -3.18
C ASP A 18 -6.41 3.95 -4.32
N LEU A 19 -6.94 4.76 -5.23
CA LEU A 19 -7.73 4.30 -6.37
C LEU A 19 -6.86 3.59 -7.42
N GLU A 20 -5.69 4.16 -7.73
CA GLU A 20 -4.69 3.55 -8.62
C GLU A 20 -4.23 2.19 -8.06
N SER A 21 -3.84 2.15 -6.78
CA SER A 21 -3.42 0.94 -6.08
C SER A 21 -4.47 -0.17 -6.16
N LEU A 22 -5.74 0.19 -5.98
CA LEU A 22 -6.85 -0.75 -6.06
C LEU A 22 -7.04 -1.27 -7.48
N ALA A 23 -7.04 -0.38 -8.47
CA ALA A 23 -7.19 -0.74 -9.87
C ALA A 23 -6.08 -1.70 -10.32
N LEU A 24 -4.82 -1.42 -9.99
CA LEU A 24 -3.69 -2.32 -10.27
C LEU A 24 -3.86 -3.69 -9.60
N ARG A 25 -4.28 -3.72 -8.32
CA ARG A 25 -4.53 -4.98 -7.60
C ARG A 25 -5.63 -5.81 -8.27
N MET A 26 -6.69 -5.15 -8.72
CA MET A 26 -7.80 -5.81 -9.41
C MET A 26 -7.35 -6.35 -10.78
N ALA A 27 -6.51 -5.62 -11.51
CA ALA A 27 -5.91 -6.10 -12.75
C ALA A 27 -5.05 -7.36 -12.53
N ILE A 28 -4.17 -7.36 -11.51
CA ILE A 28 -3.35 -8.52 -11.13
C ILE A 28 -4.22 -9.73 -10.79
N ASN A 29 -5.26 -9.55 -9.97
CA ASN A 29 -6.16 -10.64 -9.60
C ASN A 29 -6.90 -11.24 -10.81
N ASN A 30 -7.40 -10.39 -11.71
CA ASN A 30 -8.06 -10.88 -12.92
C ASN A 30 -7.05 -11.59 -13.85
N HIS A 31 -5.80 -11.11 -13.92
CA HIS A 31 -4.75 -11.77 -14.69
C HIS A 31 -4.44 -13.18 -14.15
N ALA A 32 -4.27 -13.31 -12.83
CA ALA A 32 -4.06 -14.62 -12.21
C ALA A 32 -5.25 -15.58 -12.37
N LEU A 33 -6.48 -15.05 -12.54
CA LEU A 33 -7.64 -15.88 -12.89
C LEU A 33 -7.61 -16.31 -14.36
N ILE A 34 -7.19 -15.45 -15.30
CA ILE A 34 -7.03 -15.81 -16.72
C ILE A 34 -6.03 -16.97 -16.88
N GLU A 35 -4.93 -16.96 -16.13
CA GLU A 35 -3.94 -18.05 -16.15
C GLU A 35 -4.50 -19.40 -15.65
N ARG A 36 -5.54 -19.38 -14.81
CA ARG A 36 -6.17 -20.58 -14.22
C ARG A 36 -7.37 -21.06 -15.01
N GLU A 37 -8.20 -20.11 -15.43
CA GLU A 37 -9.43 -20.29 -16.20
C GLU A 37 -9.13 -19.85 -17.64
N SER A 38 -8.44 -20.72 -18.36
CA SER A 38 -8.06 -20.49 -19.75
C SER A 38 -9.28 -20.07 -20.59
N ASP A 39 -9.10 -19.05 -21.43
CA ASP A 39 -10.04 -18.60 -22.45
C ASP A 39 -11.31 -17.90 -21.94
N SER A 40 -11.14 -16.90 -21.07
CA SER A 40 -12.24 -16.04 -20.58
C SER A 40 -12.11 -14.59 -21.07
N PRO A 41 -12.72 -14.24 -22.22
CA PRO A 41 -12.77 -12.85 -22.73
C PRO A 41 -13.34 -11.86 -21.71
N TYR A 42 -14.21 -12.32 -20.81
CA TYR A 42 -14.76 -11.51 -19.73
C TYR A 42 -13.70 -11.09 -18.71
N LEU A 43 -12.83 -12.03 -18.28
CA LEU A 43 -11.74 -11.71 -17.36
C LEU A 43 -10.69 -10.81 -18.02
N GLU A 44 -10.42 -11.01 -19.31
CA GLU A 44 -9.57 -10.11 -20.09
C GLU A 44 -10.12 -8.68 -20.15
N GLY A 45 -11.42 -8.53 -20.45
CA GLY A 45 -12.10 -7.25 -20.44
C GLY A 45 -12.02 -6.55 -19.08
N ARG A 46 -12.22 -7.29 -17.99
CA ARG A 46 -12.09 -6.74 -16.63
C ARG A 46 -10.66 -6.31 -16.29
N ARG A 47 -9.66 -7.15 -16.57
CA ARG A 47 -8.24 -6.79 -16.38
C ARG A 47 -7.94 -5.48 -17.12
N ASN A 48 -8.31 -5.41 -18.39
CA ASN A 48 -8.01 -4.24 -19.24
C ASN A 48 -8.73 -2.98 -18.74
N ALA A 49 -9.98 -3.09 -18.27
CA ALA A 49 -10.71 -1.98 -17.70
C ALA A 49 -10.03 -1.43 -16.43
N PHE A 50 -9.53 -2.31 -15.55
CA PHE A 50 -8.81 -1.88 -14.36
C PHE A 50 -7.43 -1.28 -14.68
N LEU A 51 -6.70 -1.81 -15.66
CA LEU A 51 -5.46 -1.17 -16.13
C LEU A 51 -5.74 0.23 -16.69
N LEU A 52 -6.79 0.37 -17.49
CA LEU A 52 -7.20 1.66 -18.04
C LEU A 52 -7.56 2.64 -16.93
N MET A 53 -8.32 2.20 -15.92
CA MET A 53 -8.65 3.01 -14.75
C MET A 53 -7.40 3.48 -13.99
N ALA A 54 -6.43 2.58 -13.74
CA ALA A 54 -5.19 2.95 -13.05
C ALA A 54 -4.42 4.05 -13.80
N VAL A 55 -4.39 4.00 -15.13
CA VAL A 55 -3.67 4.99 -15.94
C VAL A 55 -4.48 6.28 -16.13
N ALA A 56 -5.80 6.18 -16.31
CA ALA A 56 -6.68 7.32 -16.56
C ALA A 56 -6.78 8.27 -15.36
N VAL A 57 -6.47 7.76 -14.17
CA VAL A 57 -6.32 8.56 -12.95
C VAL A 57 -5.14 9.53 -13.07
N GLU A 58 -4.10 9.17 -13.82
CA GLU A 58 -2.85 9.92 -13.92
C GLU A 58 -2.75 10.76 -15.20
N THR A 59 -3.42 10.37 -16.27
CA THR A 59 -3.39 11.11 -17.53
C THR A 59 -4.65 10.90 -18.37
N GLN A 60 -5.06 11.94 -19.08
CA GLN A 60 -6.11 11.89 -20.10
C GLN A 60 -5.55 11.95 -21.53
N ASP A 61 -4.22 11.97 -21.69
CA ASP A 61 -3.56 11.92 -23.00
C ASP A 61 -3.67 10.51 -23.60
N GLU A 62 -4.54 10.35 -24.59
CA GLU A 62 -4.85 9.08 -25.25
C GLU A 62 -3.61 8.29 -25.74
N PRO A 63 -2.60 8.91 -26.40
CA PRO A 63 -1.38 8.22 -26.79
C PRO A 63 -0.60 7.65 -25.59
N THR A 64 -0.47 8.42 -24.51
CA THR A 64 0.23 7.99 -23.29
C THR A 64 -0.56 6.92 -22.56
N LEU A 65 -1.88 7.07 -22.48
CA LEU A 65 -2.78 6.10 -21.86
C LEU A 65 -2.66 4.74 -22.55
N SER A 66 -2.85 4.70 -23.88
CA SER A 66 -2.80 3.48 -24.67
C SER A 66 -1.44 2.77 -24.59
N ARG A 67 -0.34 3.54 -24.65
CA ARG A 67 1.02 3.02 -24.50
C ARG A 67 1.24 2.40 -23.11
N THR A 68 0.86 3.11 -22.06
CA THR A 68 1.06 2.67 -20.67
C THR A 68 0.25 1.42 -20.35
N VAL A 69 -1.03 1.37 -20.76
CA VAL A 69 -1.86 0.17 -20.61
C VAL A 69 -1.25 -1.03 -21.34
N THR A 70 -0.68 -0.81 -22.52
CA THR A 70 0.02 -1.88 -23.27
C THR A 70 1.27 -2.38 -22.53
N GLN A 71 2.07 -1.48 -21.96
CA GLN A 71 3.23 -1.85 -21.15
C GLN A 71 2.84 -2.61 -19.88
N LEU A 72 1.78 -2.19 -19.20
CA LEU A 72 1.24 -2.87 -18.02
C LEU A 72 0.76 -4.28 -18.36
N ARG A 73 0.08 -4.46 -19.50
CA ARG A 73 -0.31 -5.79 -19.98
C ARG A 73 0.92 -6.66 -20.24
N HIS A 74 1.92 -6.15 -20.94
CA HIS A 74 3.16 -6.90 -21.18
C HIS A 74 3.89 -7.27 -19.88
N ALA A 75 3.88 -6.40 -18.87
CA ALA A 75 4.46 -6.70 -17.56
C ALA A 75 3.70 -7.83 -16.86
N LEU A 76 2.36 -7.77 -16.85
CA LEU A 76 1.51 -8.84 -16.30
C LEU A 76 1.76 -10.16 -17.03
N ASP A 77 1.68 -10.16 -18.37
CA ASP A 77 1.93 -11.35 -19.20
C ASP A 77 3.38 -11.87 -19.02
N GLY A 78 4.31 -11.01 -18.57
CA GLY A 78 5.69 -11.36 -18.19
C GLY A 78 5.88 -11.82 -16.74
N GLY A 79 4.80 -11.91 -15.95
CA GLY A 79 4.81 -12.41 -14.57
C GLY A 79 4.86 -11.35 -13.48
N ALA A 80 4.66 -10.07 -13.80
CA ALA A 80 4.59 -9.02 -12.77
C ALA A 80 3.36 -9.23 -11.87
N THR A 81 3.58 -9.42 -10.56
CA THR A 81 2.49 -9.64 -9.59
C THR A 81 2.39 -8.55 -8.54
N GLU A 82 3.28 -7.56 -8.58
CA GLU A 82 3.34 -6.51 -7.55
C GLU A 82 2.84 -5.16 -8.07
N VAL A 83 2.01 -4.52 -7.25
CA VAL A 83 1.45 -3.19 -7.54
C VAL A 83 2.55 -2.14 -7.75
N GLU A 84 3.64 -2.20 -6.99
CA GLU A 84 4.74 -1.22 -7.10
C GLU A 84 5.48 -1.32 -8.44
N GLU A 85 5.71 -2.54 -8.93
CA GLU A 85 6.34 -2.77 -10.24
C GLU A 85 5.49 -2.18 -11.38
N LEU A 86 4.16 -2.37 -11.29
CA LEU A 86 3.21 -1.79 -12.25
C LEU A 86 3.11 -0.27 -12.09
N ARG A 87 3.14 0.26 -10.86
CA ARG A 87 3.17 1.70 -10.61
C ARG A 87 4.39 2.36 -11.22
N ASP A 88 5.57 1.74 -11.09
CA ASP A 88 6.80 2.26 -11.70
C ASP A 88 6.69 2.39 -13.23
N ILE A 89 5.90 1.52 -13.88
CA ILE A 89 5.58 1.66 -15.30
C ILE A 89 4.71 2.90 -15.54
N ILE A 90 3.65 3.10 -14.74
CA ILE A 90 2.79 4.29 -14.83
C ILE A 90 3.63 5.55 -14.62
N THR A 91 4.38 5.63 -13.51
CA THR A 91 5.23 6.77 -13.15
C THR A 91 6.20 7.14 -14.27
N ARG A 92 6.92 6.16 -14.83
CA ARG A 92 7.87 6.40 -15.94
C ARG A 92 7.16 6.86 -17.22
N SER A 93 5.98 6.33 -17.51
CA SER A 93 5.28 6.60 -18.76
C SER A 93 4.46 7.89 -18.73
N THR A 94 3.97 8.30 -17.56
CA THR A 94 3.23 9.56 -17.37
C THR A 94 4.13 10.72 -16.98
N GLY A 95 5.39 10.45 -16.62
CA GLY A 95 6.33 11.47 -16.14
C GLY A 95 5.99 11.97 -14.73
N ARG A 96 5.13 11.25 -13.99
CA ARG A 96 4.81 11.54 -12.59
C ARG A 96 6.09 11.42 -11.75
N PRO A 97 6.36 12.31 -10.79
CA PRO A 97 7.33 12.02 -9.75
C PRO A 97 6.82 10.82 -8.90
N PRO A 98 7.69 9.87 -8.52
CA PRO A 98 7.27 8.71 -7.71
C PRO A 98 6.59 9.19 -6.42
N THR A 99 5.56 8.48 -5.94
CA THR A 99 4.91 8.85 -4.69
C THR A 99 5.95 8.90 -3.56
N PRO A 100 6.06 10.02 -2.83
CA PRO A 100 6.96 10.09 -1.68
C PRO A 100 6.70 8.93 -0.72
N THR A 101 7.76 8.21 -0.34
CA THR A 101 7.68 7.24 0.75
C THR A 101 7.23 7.97 1.99
N PRO A 102 6.22 7.47 2.75
CA PRO A 102 5.82 8.12 3.97
C PRO A 102 7.03 8.26 4.88
N THR A 103 7.44 9.50 5.15
CA THR A 103 8.56 9.78 6.03
C THR A 103 8.12 9.48 7.45
N LEU A 104 8.75 8.48 8.07
CA LEU A 104 8.47 8.14 9.45
C LEU A 104 9.17 9.13 10.39
N GLU A 105 8.42 9.66 11.35
CA GLU A 105 8.99 10.46 12.44
C GLU A 105 9.60 9.49 13.48
N TRP A 106 10.93 9.51 13.58
CA TRP A 106 11.68 8.73 14.56
C TRP A 106 11.84 9.53 15.85
N VAL A 107 11.36 8.98 16.96
CA VAL A 107 11.39 9.60 18.29
C VAL A 107 12.12 8.73 19.30
N GLY A 108 12.74 9.36 20.30
CA GLY A 108 13.41 8.65 21.38
C GLY A 108 12.44 7.92 22.32
N PRO A 109 12.94 7.01 23.18
CA PRO A 109 12.10 6.12 23.99
C PRO A 109 11.17 6.88 24.93
N ARG A 110 11.65 7.97 25.57
CA ARG A 110 10.83 8.77 26.49
C ARG A 110 9.62 9.39 25.80
N ALA A 111 9.81 9.96 24.61
CA ALA A 111 8.73 10.57 23.84
C ALA A 111 7.72 9.51 23.35
N PHE A 112 8.22 8.37 22.88
CA PHE A 112 7.37 7.25 22.46
C PHE A 112 6.52 6.71 23.63
N HIS A 113 7.13 6.39 24.76
CA HIS A 113 6.43 5.82 25.92
C HIS A 113 5.45 6.82 26.55
N ALA A 114 5.76 8.12 26.55
CA ALA A 114 4.81 9.14 26.99
C ALA A 114 3.54 9.17 26.13
N ARG A 115 3.65 8.90 24.82
CA ARG A 115 2.51 8.91 23.88
C ARG A 115 1.80 7.54 23.78
N HIS A 116 2.53 6.44 23.97
CA HIS A 116 2.09 5.09 23.56
C HIS A 116 2.44 3.97 24.56
N GLY A 117 2.94 4.30 25.75
CA GLY A 117 3.41 3.34 26.75
C GLY A 117 2.33 2.37 27.21
N ASP A 118 1.11 2.86 27.44
CA ASP A 118 -0.02 2.09 28.00
C ASP A 118 -0.91 1.42 26.94
N ARG A 119 -0.30 0.76 25.94
CA ARG A 119 -1.06 0.09 24.87
C ARG A 119 -1.05 -1.44 24.92
N GLY A 120 -0.61 -2.01 26.04
CA GLY A 120 -0.61 -3.46 26.26
C GLY A 120 0.67 -4.16 25.78
N LEU A 121 0.51 -5.38 25.23
CA LEU A 121 1.61 -6.29 24.92
C LEU A 121 2.06 -6.16 23.47
N ASP A 122 3.37 -6.33 23.23
CA ASP A 122 3.98 -6.33 21.91
C ASP A 122 3.95 -7.74 21.27
N GLU A 123 3.54 -7.79 20.01
CA GLU A 123 3.67 -8.92 19.10
C GLU A 123 4.66 -8.54 17.99
N ASP A 124 5.74 -9.29 17.83
CA ASP A 124 6.80 -8.95 16.87
C ASP A 124 6.50 -9.50 15.47
N PHE A 125 6.55 -8.62 14.46
CA PHE A 125 6.38 -8.89 13.03
C PHE A 125 7.72 -8.77 12.29
N GLY A 126 8.72 -9.49 12.79
CA GLY A 126 10.07 -9.51 12.26
C GLY A 126 11.05 -8.63 13.05
N MET A 127 12.24 -9.18 13.29
CA MET A 127 13.25 -8.61 14.19
C MET A 127 14.43 -7.96 13.47
N ARG A 128 14.45 -8.04 12.13
CA ARG A 128 15.62 -7.82 11.28
C ARG A 128 15.23 -7.18 9.95
N TRP A 129 14.62 -6.02 10.01
CA TRP A 129 14.27 -5.22 8.85
C TRP A 129 15.38 -4.21 8.53
N GLY A 130 15.36 -3.70 7.30
CA GLY A 130 16.33 -2.75 6.76
C GLY A 130 17.69 -3.38 6.44
N ALA A 131 18.51 -2.66 5.67
CA ALA A 131 19.81 -3.15 5.20
C ALA A 131 20.77 -3.60 6.32
N LYS A 132 20.66 -3.00 7.50
CA LYS A 132 21.48 -3.33 8.68
C LYS A 132 20.85 -4.39 9.59
N HIS A 133 19.64 -4.84 9.30
CA HIS A 133 18.91 -5.85 10.07
C HIS A 133 18.72 -5.47 11.56
N ASP A 134 18.70 -4.18 11.85
CA ASP A 134 18.63 -3.57 13.18
C ASP A 134 17.24 -3.01 13.51
N VAL A 135 16.32 -3.01 12.54
CA VAL A 135 14.94 -2.57 12.74
C VAL A 135 14.05 -3.74 13.13
N ARG A 136 13.24 -3.56 14.16
CA ARG A 136 12.16 -4.46 14.56
C ARG A 136 10.81 -3.80 14.27
N ILE A 137 9.86 -4.56 13.75
CA ILE A 137 8.47 -4.10 13.59
C ILE A 137 7.61 -4.82 14.60
N SER A 138 6.86 -4.07 15.39
CA SER A 138 6.06 -4.60 16.50
C SER A 138 4.64 -4.04 16.45
N PHE A 139 3.69 -4.87 16.86
CA PHE A 139 2.29 -4.54 16.99
C PHE A 139 1.87 -4.62 18.46
N LYS A 140 1.45 -3.51 19.03
CA LYS A 140 1.10 -3.37 20.44
C LYS A 140 -0.40 -3.22 20.63
N ARG A 141 -0.99 -4.07 21.47
CA ARG A 141 -2.43 -4.00 21.80
C ARG A 141 -2.75 -4.51 23.19
N HIS A 142 -3.88 -4.06 23.74
CA HIS A 142 -4.43 -4.65 24.96
C HIS A 142 -4.94 -6.08 24.70
N PRO A 143 -4.88 -6.95 25.72
CA PRO A 143 -5.51 -8.27 25.64
C PRO A 143 -6.99 -8.14 25.24
N GLY A 144 -7.42 -8.91 24.24
CA GLY A 144 -8.79 -8.89 23.73
C GLY A 144 -9.13 -7.77 22.73
N ALA A 145 -8.28 -6.75 22.57
CA ALA A 145 -8.50 -5.71 21.57
C ALA A 145 -8.29 -6.25 20.14
N THR A 146 -9.16 -5.85 19.22
CA THR A 146 -9.07 -6.21 17.78
C THR A 146 -8.08 -5.33 17.02
N GLU A 147 -7.84 -4.12 17.53
CA GLU A 147 -6.98 -3.11 16.95
C GLU A 147 -5.84 -2.71 17.91
N GLY A 148 -4.77 -2.18 17.34
CA GLY A 148 -3.57 -1.80 18.08
C GLY A 148 -2.67 -0.82 17.32
N LEU A 149 -1.54 -0.52 17.95
CA LEU A 149 -0.47 0.34 17.43
C LEU A 149 0.52 -0.51 16.64
N LEU A 150 0.85 -0.10 15.42
CA LEU A 150 1.95 -0.65 14.65
C LEU A 150 3.11 0.36 14.64
N TYR A 151 4.31 -0.09 14.98
CA TYR A 151 5.50 0.76 15.04
C TYR A 151 6.77 0.00 14.65
N ALA A 152 7.80 0.75 14.27
CA ALA A 152 9.15 0.28 14.07
C ALA A 152 10.06 0.74 15.22
N TYR A 153 11.05 -0.07 15.55
CA TYR A 153 12.08 0.21 16.55
C TYR A 153 13.45 -0.03 15.94
N ASP A 154 14.28 1.00 15.88
CA ASP A 154 15.67 0.94 15.45
C ASP A 154 16.57 0.71 16.67
N LYS A 155 17.23 -0.45 16.72
CA LYS A 155 18.10 -0.85 17.83
C LYS A 155 19.43 -0.09 17.85
N THR A 156 19.91 0.39 16.70
CA THR A 156 21.18 1.09 16.59
C THR A 156 21.10 2.46 17.23
N TRP A 157 20.00 3.17 17.00
CA TRP A 157 19.79 4.53 17.50
C TRP A 157 18.88 4.61 18.73
N ASP A 158 18.27 3.49 19.13
CA ASP A 158 17.27 3.41 20.21
C ASP A 158 16.08 4.36 19.97
N THR A 159 15.55 4.34 18.75
CA THR A 159 14.45 5.21 18.33
C THR A 159 13.26 4.42 17.81
N TYR A 160 12.08 5.04 17.88
CA TYR A 160 10.80 4.45 17.55
C TYR A 160 10.10 5.29 16.50
N ALA A 161 9.46 4.64 15.54
CA ALA A 161 8.65 5.29 14.53
C ALA A 161 7.26 4.67 14.49
N VAL A 162 6.20 5.49 14.57
CA VAL A 162 4.82 5.00 14.47
C VAL A 162 4.46 4.82 12.99
N ILE A 163 4.03 3.61 12.63
CA ILE A 163 3.56 3.29 11.29
C ILE A 163 2.04 3.52 11.20
N ALA A 164 1.29 3.02 12.18
CA ALA A 164 -0.15 3.22 12.26
C ALA A 164 -0.61 3.25 13.72
N VAL A 165 -1.34 4.31 14.09
CA VAL A 165 -1.85 4.49 15.46
C VAL A 165 -2.95 3.47 15.80
N THR A 166 -3.74 3.09 14.81
CA THR A 166 -4.85 2.14 14.95
C THR A 166 -4.91 1.27 13.70
N THR A 167 -4.66 -0.03 13.86
CA THR A 167 -4.77 -1.02 12.79
C THR A 167 -5.14 -2.39 13.35
N SER A 168 -5.72 -3.26 12.52
CA SER A 168 -6.08 -4.61 12.95
C SER A 168 -4.92 -5.59 12.78
N ARG A 169 -4.86 -6.59 13.66
CA ARG A 169 -3.84 -7.67 13.57
C ARG A 169 -3.84 -8.36 12.20
N SER A 170 -5.01 -8.53 11.60
CA SER A 170 -5.16 -9.18 10.29
C SER A 170 -4.47 -8.40 9.18
N LEU A 171 -4.59 -7.06 9.18
CA LEU A 171 -3.92 -6.20 8.21
C LEU A 171 -2.42 -6.19 8.41
N VAL A 172 -1.95 -6.12 9.67
CA VAL A 172 -0.51 -6.20 9.98
C VAL A 172 0.08 -7.54 9.50
N GLN A 173 -0.60 -8.65 9.74
CA GLN A 173 -0.16 -9.97 9.29
C GLN A 173 -0.13 -10.08 7.76
N GLN A 174 -1.11 -9.48 7.07
CA GLN A 174 -1.12 -9.43 5.61
C GLN A 174 0.04 -8.58 5.08
N THR A 175 0.31 -7.42 5.70
CA THR A 175 1.46 -6.57 5.37
C THR A 175 2.76 -7.32 5.56
N TYR A 176 2.94 -7.98 6.70
CA TYR A 176 4.13 -8.76 7.01
C TYR A 176 4.41 -9.83 5.95
N ARG A 177 3.40 -10.65 5.61
CA ARG A 177 3.54 -11.69 4.59
C ARG A 177 3.90 -11.11 3.23
N ARG A 178 3.29 -9.99 2.84
CA ARG A 178 3.59 -9.33 1.58
C ARG A 178 5.00 -8.76 1.57
N ALA A 179 5.38 -8.03 2.61
CA ALA A 179 6.70 -7.41 2.72
C ALA A 179 7.82 -8.46 2.63
N LEU A 180 7.67 -9.60 3.32
CA LEU A 180 8.63 -10.70 3.24
C LEU A 180 8.72 -11.32 1.83
N ALA A 181 7.60 -11.44 1.12
CA ALA A 181 7.60 -11.96 -0.24
C ALA A 181 8.26 -10.99 -1.23
N THR A 182 8.16 -9.69 -0.99
CA THR A 182 8.70 -8.64 -1.87
C THR A 182 10.19 -8.40 -1.63
N ASN A 183 10.59 -8.10 -0.40
CA ASN A 183 11.96 -7.78 -0.05
C ASN A 183 12.21 -8.05 1.44
N PRO A 184 13.04 -9.04 1.81
CA PRO A 184 13.36 -9.31 3.21
C PRO A 184 14.18 -8.19 3.87
N ASP A 185 14.90 -7.37 3.09
CA ASP A 185 15.74 -6.27 3.57
C ASP A 185 15.02 -4.90 3.55
N MET A 186 13.69 -4.93 3.42
CA MET A 186 12.84 -3.74 3.30
C MET A 186 12.98 -2.81 4.51
N THR A 187 13.01 -1.50 4.26
CA THR A 187 13.06 -0.47 5.32
C THR A 187 11.69 -0.30 5.99
N ALA A 188 11.67 0.33 7.17
CA ALA A 188 10.42 0.60 7.90
C ALA A 188 9.45 1.49 7.09
N GLU A 189 9.97 2.47 6.35
CA GLU A 189 9.17 3.39 5.53
C GLU A 189 8.49 2.65 4.37
N HIS A 190 9.20 1.71 3.74
CA HIS A 190 8.61 0.86 2.71
C HIS A 190 7.57 -0.08 3.30
N PHE A 191 7.83 -0.68 4.47
CA PHE A 191 6.83 -1.47 5.18
C PHE A 191 5.58 -0.65 5.49
N ALA A 192 5.76 0.59 5.94
CA ALA A 192 4.67 1.53 6.21
C ALA A 192 3.84 1.81 4.95
N ARG A 193 4.48 1.98 3.79
CA ARG A 193 3.79 2.09 2.50
C ARG A 193 2.96 0.85 2.21
N HIS A 194 3.52 -0.36 2.30
CA HIS A 194 2.76 -1.60 2.09
C HIS A 194 1.55 -1.70 3.03
N HIS A 195 1.72 -1.27 4.28
CA HIS A 195 0.63 -1.24 5.26
C HIS A 195 -0.48 -0.27 4.86
N HIS A 196 -0.11 0.93 4.42
CA HIS A 196 -1.04 1.95 3.96
C HIS A 196 -1.88 1.44 2.78
N THR A 197 -1.21 0.92 1.74
CA THR A 197 -1.89 0.35 0.56
C THR A 197 -2.85 -0.77 0.93
N ILE A 198 -2.44 -1.71 1.79
CA ILE A 198 -3.31 -2.82 2.21
C ILE A 198 -4.53 -2.31 2.99
N THR A 199 -4.34 -1.32 3.87
CA THR A 199 -5.42 -0.73 4.67
C THR A 199 -6.43 0.01 3.80
N ALA A 200 -5.95 0.78 2.81
CA ALA A 200 -6.80 1.47 1.84
C ALA A 200 -7.67 0.46 1.08
N VAL A 201 -7.08 -0.61 0.54
CA VAL A 201 -7.83 -1.67 -0.16
C VAL A 201 -8.89 -2.32 0.73
N ALA A 202 -8.55 -2.62 1.99
CA ALA A 202 -9.49 -3.26 2.91
C ALA A 202 -10.69 -2.36 3.21
N ARG A 203 -10.46 -1.05 3.44
CA ARG A 203 -11.53 -0.06 3.63
C ARG A 203 -12.44 0.04 2.41
N THR A 204 -11.86 0.18 1.22
CA THR A 204 -12.65 0.33 -0.02
C THR A 204 -13.43 -0.94 -0.35
N THR A 205 -12.86 -2.12 -0.11
CA THR A 205 -13.57 -3.40 -0.28
C THR A 205 -14.75 -3.52 0.69
N ALA A 206 -14.58 -3.10 1.94
CA ALA A 206 -15.67 -3.09 2.93
C ALA A 206 -16.80 -2.12 2.52
N LEU A 207 -16.46 -0.94 2.03
CA LEU A 207 -17.43 0.05 1.51
C LEU A 207 -18.18 -0.48 0.28
N ALA A 208 -17.48 -1.05 -0.69
CA ALA A 208 -18.11 -1.62 -1.89
C ALA A 208 -19.10 -2.75 -1.55
N ARG A 209 -18.78 -3.59 -0.56
CA ARG A 209 -19.69 -4.62 -0.05
C ARG A 209 -20.91 -4.03 0.66
N ALA A 210 -20.74 -2.97 1.43
CA ALA A 210 -21.83 -2.32 2.15
C ALA A 210 -22.83 -1.63 1.21
N VAL A 211 -22.38 -1.11 0.06
CA VAL A 211 -23.23 -0.46 -0.95
C VAL A 211 -23.95 -1.48 -1.86
N SER A 212 -23.49 -2.73 -1.89
CA SER A 212 -24.08 -3.82 -2.70
C SER A 212 -25.15 -4.63 -1.96
N LEU A 213 -25.55 -4.21 -0.75
CA LEU A 213 -26.59 -4.79 0.09
C LEU A 213 -27.76 -3.80 0.22
#